data_AF-A0AA43IQG1-F1
#
_entry.id   AF-A0AA43IQG1-F1
#
_cell.length_a   1.000
_cell.length_b   1.000
_cell.length_c   1.000
_cell.angle_alpha   90.00
_cell.angle_beta   90.00
_cell.angle_gamma   90.00
#
_symmetry.space_group_name_H-M   'P 1'
#
loop_
_entity.id
_entity.type
_entity.pdbx_description
1 polymer ?
#
loop_
_entity_poly.entity_id
_entity_poly.type
_entity_poly.pdbx_seq_one_letter_code
_entity_poly.pdbx_strand_id
1 'polypeptide(L)'
;MRTLALISCTGAAALAAFAGLAGAAEPNAGTLSVERGKGVVMLDLRGSVLGRLSNGTLRVTDHTPGDRYGAYVVGRKLTQTRVGPRTVLYRGQGLRFRMLGGGYRVVIRGAGIDVEAVGRGVVMLDGEPKVEGEDSGVYSLDGADCGVEPQLCAPLPTEPERFVFGPTAGERSSRVVAS
;
A
#
# COMPACT_ATOMS: atom_id res chain seq x y z
N MET A 1 -0.33 76.37 -9.63
CA MET A 1 0.52 75.37 -8.94
C MET A 1 -0.03 74.00 -9.29
N ARG A 2 0.82 73.16 -9.86
CA ARG A 2 0.50 71.85 -10.46
C ARG A 2 0.79 70.79 -9.42
N THR A 3 -0.16 69.89 -9.14
CA THR A 3 0.15 68.61 -8.49
C THR A 3 -0.77 67.53 -9.06
N LEU A 4 -0.20 66.79 -10.01
CA LEU A 4 -0.62 65.45 -10.40
C LEU A 4 -0.27 64.48 -9.26
N ALA A 5 -1.18 63.57 -8.92
CA ALA A 5 -0.83 62.32 -8.26
C ALA A 5 -1.72 61.19 -8.80
N LEU A 6 -1.19 60.51 -9.81
CA LEU A 6 -1.60 59.18 -10.24
C LEU A 6 -1.30 58.19 -9.12
N ILE A 7 -2.27 57.36 -8.71
CA ILE A 7 -2.00 56.10 -8.02
C ILE A 7 -2.67 54.98 -8.80
N SER A 8 -1.84 54.36 -9.62
CA SER A 8 -1.95 53.04 -10.22
C SER A 8 -1.72 51.94 -9.18
N CYS A 9 -2.51 50.86 -9.20
CA CYS A 9 -2.04 49.48 -9.37
C CYS A 9 -3.16 48.46 -9.11
N THR A 10 -3.79 48.05 -10.21
CA THR A 10 -4.45 46.75 -10.42
C THR A 10 -3.49 45.60 -10.16
N GLY A 11 -3.97 44.54 -9.50
CA GLY A 11 -3.25 43.27 -9.39
C GLY A 11 -3.80 42.30 -8.35
N ALA A 12 -5.11 42.02 -8.36
CA ALA A 12 -5.67 40.95 -7.54
C ALA A 12 -5.25 39.59 -8.13
N ALA A 13 -4.27 38.96 -7.48
CA ALA A 13 -3.76 37.64 -7.84
C ALA A 13 -4.87 36.59 -7.74
N ALA A 14 -5.13 35.89 -8.83
CA ALA A 14 -6.01 34.73 -8.87
C ALA A 14 -5.35 33.58 -8.08
N LEU A 15 -5.85 33.33 -6.88
CA LEU A 15 -5.61 32.08 -6.13
C LEU A 15 -6.37 30.96 -6.84
N ALA A 16 -5.71 30.30 -7.80
CA ALA A 16 -6.17 29.01 -8.30
C ALA A 16 -6.00 27.98 -7.18
N ALA A 17 -7.09 27.66 -6.50
CA ALA A 17 -7.14 26.55 -5.56
C ALA A 17 -6.95 25.23 -6.33
N PHE A 18 -5.77 24.65 -6.24
CA PHE A 18 -5.58 23.23 -6.53
C PHE A 18 -6.24 22.43 -5.41
N ALA A 19 -7.57 22.24 -5.49
CA ALA A 19 -8.25 21.24 -4.69
C ALA A 19 -7.77 19.87 -5.18
N GLY A 20 -6.96 19.22 -4.34
CA GLY A 20 -6.30 17.96 -4.65
C GLY A 20 -7.28 16.88 -5.10
N LEU A 21 -6.86 16.13 -6.12
CA LEU A 21 -7.41 14.83 -6.48
C LEU A 21 -7.12 13.85 -5.33
N ALA A 22 -7.84 13.98 -4.22
CA ALA A 22 -7.97 12.90 -3.25
C ALA A 22 -8.86 11.85 -3.91
N GLY A 23 -8.26 10.77 -4.42
CA GLY A 23 -9.01 9.59 -4.81
C GLY A 23 -9.93 9.22 -3.66
N ALA A 24 -11.23 9.07 -3.93
CA ALA A 24 -12.22 8.77 -2.91
C ALA A 24 -11.76 7.58 -2.08
N ALA A 25 -11.33 7.84 -0.84
CA ALA A 25 -11.12 6.79 0.13
C ALA A 25 -12.48 6.11 0.31
N GLU A 26 -12.57 4.83 -0.02
CA GLU A 26 -13.77 4.06 0.28
C GLU A 26 -14.00 4.18 1.79
N PRO A 27 -15.19 4.62 2.28
CA PRO A 27 -15.45 4.92 3.70
C PRO A 27 -15.25 3.75 4.67
N ASN A 28 -14.84 2.61 4.14
CA ASN A 28 -14.83 1.26 4.68
C ASN A 28 -13.63 0.50 4.09
N ALA A 29 -12.48 1.16 3.95
CA ALA A 29 -11.22 0.52 3.60
C ALA A 29 -10.36 0.40 4.87
N GLY A 30 -9.81 -0.78 5.10
CA GLY A 30 -8.75 -0.96 6.07
C GLY A 30 -7.40 -0.59 5.47
N THR A 31 -6.43 -0.41 6.34
CA THR A 31 -5.05 -0.09 6.00
C THR A 31 -4.13 -1.21 6.46
N LEU A 32 -2.98 -1.30 5.81
CA LEU A 32 -1.86 -2.11 6.23
C LEU A 32 -0.60 -1.30 5.96
N SER A 33 0.24 -1.17 6.98
CA SER A 33 1.62 -0.70 6.85
C SER A 33 2.54 -1.84 7.28
N VAL A 34 3.61 -2.10 6.53
CA VAL A 34 4.72 -2.98 6.89
C VAL A 34 6.00 -2.23 6.57
N GLU A 35 6.94 -2.19 7.52
CA GLU A 35 8.20 -1.47 7.35
C GLU A 35 9.39 -2.32 7.80
N ARG A 36 10.49 -2.28 7.03
CA ARG A 36 11.73 -3.04 7.26
C ARG A 36 11.53 -4.55 7.33
N GLY A 37 10.50 -5.08 6.68
CA GLY A 37 10.12 -6.49 6.76
C GLY A 37 11.19 -7.45 6.22
N LYS A 38 11.34 -8.60 6.89
CA LYS A 38 12.17 -9.75 6.52
C LYS A 38 11.34 -11.02 6.65
N GLY A 39 11.16 -11.75 5.55
CA GLY A 39 10.33 -12.95 5.49
C GLY A 39 9.32 -12.89 4.35
N VAL A 40 8.06 -13.21 4.66
CA VAL A 40 6.96 -13.29 3.71
C VAL A 40 5.80 -12.37 4.10
N VAL A 41 5.37 -11.55 3.14
CA VAL A 41 4.11 -10.79 3.22
C VAL A 41 3.24 -11.24 2.06
N MET A 42 2.10 -11.85 2.38
CA MET A 42 1.12 -12.27 1.38
C MET A 42 -0.19 -11.52 1.55
N LEU A 43 -0.55 -10.76 0.53
CA LEU A 43 -1.80 -10.03 0.45
C LEU A 43 -2.75 -10.74 -0.51
N ASP A 44 -4.02 -10.81 -0.14
CA ASP A 44 -5.13 -11.12 -1.03
C ASP A 44 -6.21 -10.07 -0.78
N LEU A 45 -6.30 -9.09 -1.68
CA LEU A 45 -7.09 -7.88 -1.45
C LEU A 45 -7.76 -7.34 -2.72
N ARG A 46 -8.77 -6.50 -2.50
CA ARG A 46 -9.21 -5.49 -3.47
C ARG A 46 -8.86 -4.11 -2.94
N GLY A 47 -8.16 -3.32 -3.74
CA GLY A 47 -7.70 -1.99 -3.35
C GLY A 47 -6.38 -1.60 -3.99
N SER A 48 -5.61 -0.79 -3.27
CA SER A 48 -4.32 -0.29 -3.70
C SER A 48 -3.20 -0.87 -2.84
N VAL A 49 -2.06 -1.16 -3.47
CA VAL A 49 -0.83 -1.60 -2.84
C VAL A 49 0.33 -0.80 -3.41
N LEU A 50 1.12 -0.20 -2.54
CA LEU A 50 2.40 0.41 -2.83
C LEU A 50 3.47 -0.37 -2.06
N GLY A 51 4.65 -0.50 -2.62
CA GLY A 51 5.73 -1.06 -1.83
C GLY A 51 7.10 -1.02 -2.47
N ARG A 52 8.07 -1.35 -1.64
CA ARG A 52 9.47 -1.51 -1.96
C ARG A 52 9.93 -2.89 -1.47
N LEU A 53 10.84 -3.49 -2.21
CA LEU A 53 11.52 -4.73 -1.82
C LEU A 53 13.00 -4.57 -2.13
N SER A 54 13.82 -4.50 -1.08
CA SER A 54 15.27 -4.33 -1.22
C SER A 54 15.91 -5.52 -1.96
N ASN A 55 15.61 -6.75 -1.53
CA ASN A 55 16.08 -7.96 -2.19
C ASN A 55 15.08 -9.11 -2.02
N GLY A 56 14.76 -9.81 -3.10
CA GLY A 56 13.87 -10.98 -3.04
C GLY A 56 13.03 -11.18 -4.30
N THR A 57 11.83 -11.71 -4.12
CA THR A 57 10.86 -11.97 -5.19
C THR A 57 9.51 -11.35 -4.88
N LEU A 58 8.86 -10.83 -5.92
CA LEU A 58 7.48 -10.35 -5.89
C LEU A 58 6.68 -11.19 -6.87
N ARG A 59 5.65 -11.90 -6.41
CA ARG A 59 4.70 -12.62 -7.26
C ARG A 59 3.35 -11.92 -7.21
N VAL A 60 2.86 -11.50 -8.36
CA VAL A 60 1.56 -10.83 -8.47
C VAL A 60 0.63 -11.70 -9.30
N THR A 61 -0.55 -12.01 -8.76
CA THR A 61 -1.67 -12.62 -9.48
C THR A 61 -2.81 -11.63 -9.55
N ASP A 62 -3.25 -11.33 -10.76
CA ASP A 62 -4.41 -10.46 -11.01
C ASP A 62 -5.71 -11.27 -10.98
N HIS A 63 -6.62 -10.89 -10.08
CA HIS A 63 -7.94 -11.49 -9.92
C HIS A 63 -9.03 -10.79 -10.74
N THR A 64 -8.76 -9.59 -11.27
CA THR A 64 -9.68 -8.82 -12.11
C THR A 64 -9.06 -8.48 -13.47
N PRO A 65 -8.53 -9.48 -14.21
CA PRO A 65 -7.86 -9.21 -15.48
C PRO A 65 -8.82 -8.60 -16.50
N GLY A 66 -8.32 -7.61 -17.25
CA GLY A 66 -9.09 -6.91 -18.27
C GLY A 66 -9.84 -5.67 -17.76
N ASP A 67 -9.71 -5.34 -16.48
CA ASP A 67 -10.03 -4.00 -16.00
C ASP A 67 -8.94 -2.98 -16.39
N ARG A 68 -9.10 -1.72 -15.95
CA ARG A 68 -8.14 -0.65 -16.25
C ARG A 68 -6.91 -0.65 -15.34
N TYR A 69 -6.87 -1.53 -14.35
CA TYR A 69 -5.85 -1.58 -13.32
C TYR A 69 -4.77 -2.60 -13.69
N GLY A 70 -3.57 -2.39 -13.16
CA GLY A 70 -2.46 -3.28 -13.43
C GLY A 70 -1.29 -3.04 -12.48
N ALA A 71 -0.44 -4.06 -12.37
CA ALA A 71 0.78 -3.97 -11.58
C ALA A 71 1.88 -3.26 -12.37
N TYR A 72 2.43 -2.19 -11.79
CA TYR A 72 3.60 -1.51 -12.29
C TYR A 72 4.78 -1.81 -11.38
N VAL A 73 5.83 -2.44 -11.91
CA VAL A 73 7.01 -2.88 -11.16
C VAL A 73 8.28 -2.42 -11.86
N VAL A 74 9.15 -1.76 -11.11
CA VAL A 74 10.47 -1.30 -11.57
C VAL A 74 11.56 -1.73 -10.59
N GLY A 75 12.80 -1.81 -11.04
CA GLY A 75 13.93 -2.14 -10.19
C GLY A 75 15.21 -2.41 -10.99
N ARG A 76 16.32 -2.61 -10.28
CA ARG A 76 17.60 -2.96 -10.90
C ARG A 76 17.62 -4.44 -11.24
N LYS A 77 18.20 -4.79 -12.40
CA LYS A 77 18.29 -6.18 -12.89
C LYS A 77 16.92 -6.89 -12.87
N LEU A 78 15.86 -6.13 -13.15
CA LEU A 78 14.49 -6.63 -13.12
C LEU A 78 14.31 -7.71 -14.19
N THR A 79 13.89 -8.89 -13.75
CA THR A 79 13.43 -9.98 -14.62
C THR A 79 11.98 -10.26 -14.31
N GLN A 80 11.21 -10.53 -15.36
CA GLN A 80 9.78 -10.82 -15.28
C GLN A 80 9.53 -12.16 -15.94
N THR A 81 8.92 -13.09 -15.20
CA THR A 81 8.55 -14.41 -15.72
C THR A 81 7.05 -14.59 -15.57
N ARG A 82 6.35 -14.82 -16.68
CA ARG A 82 4.94 -15.21 -16.64
C ARG A 82 4.88 -16.67 -16.20
N VAL A 83 4.30 -16.93 -15.01
CA VAL A 83 4.18 -18.26 -14.41
C VAL A 83 2.77 -18.83 -14.52
N GLY A 84 1.83 -18.04 -15.03
CA GLY A 84 0.46 -18.43 -15.32
C GLY A 84 -0.26 -17.37 -16.15
N PRO A 85 -1.52 -17.61 -16.55
CA PRO A 85 -2.26 -16.68 -17.42
C PRO A 85 -2.47 -15.29 -16.80
N ARG A 86 -2.48 -15.22 -15.46
CA ARG A 86 -2.73 -13.98 -14.68
C ARG A 86 -1.64 -13.70 -13.66
N THR A 87 -0.54 -14.46 -13.70
CA THR A 87 0.49 -14.43 -12.66
C THR A 87 1.86 -14.11 -13.24
N VAL A 88 2.50 -13.09 -12.69
CA VAL A 88 3.85 -12.67 -13.05
C VAL A 88 4.73 -12.73 -11.81
N LEU A 89 5.91 -13.33 -11.97
CA LEU A 89 6.97 -13.38 -10.98
C LEU A 89 8.05 -12.37 -11.36
N TYR A 90 8.30 -11.43 -10.46
CA TYR A 90 9.32 -10.40 -10.57
C TYR A 90 10.50 -10.75 -9.66
N ARG A 91 11.71 -10.64 -10.20
CA ARG A 91 12.96 -10.75 -9.42
C ARG A 91 13.87 -9.59 -9.77
N GLY A 92 14.60 -9.09 -8.77
CA GLY A 92 15.55 -8.00 -8.95
C GLY A 92 15.95 -7.39 -7.62
N GLN A 93 16.57 -6.21 -7.68
CA GLN A 93 17.07 -5.50 -6.52
C GLN A 93 16.43 -4.12 -6.44
N GLY A 94 16.05 -3.70 -5.23
CA GLY A 94 15.38 -2.43 -4.99
C GLY A 94 14.11 -2.29 -5.82
N LEU A 95 13.28 -3.34 -5.82
CA LEU A 95 12.02 -3.31 -6.54
C LEU A 95 11.12 -2.24 -5.93
N ARG A 96 10.42 -1.49 -6.77
CA ARG A 96 9.33 -0.59 -6.39
C ARG A 96 8.11 -0.99 -7.19
N PHE A 97 6.99 -1.18 -6.51
CA PHE A 97 5.78 -1.65 -7.15
C PHE A 97 4.57 -0.84 -6.70
N ARG A 98 3.62 -0.71 -7.62
CA ARG A 98 2.31 -0.12 -7.35
C ARG A 98 1.22 -0.86 -8.10
N MET A 99 0.10 -1.03 -7.40
CA MET A 99 -1.18 -1.52 -7.90
C MET A 99 -2.21 -0.54 -7.35
N LEU A 100 -2.93 0.18 -8.21
CA LEU A 100 -3.78 1.31 -7.80
C LEU A 100 -5.26 1.01 -8.10
N GLY A 101 -5.85 0.07 -7.36
CA GLY A 101 -7.18 -0.50 -7.62
C GLY A 101 -7.12 -1.86 -8.33
N GLY A 102 -8.24 -2.57 -8.37
CA GLY A 102 -8.33 -3.97 -8.85
C GLY A 102 -8.29 -4.98 -7.70
N GLY A 103 -8.31 -6.27 -8.04
CA GLY A 103 -8.15 -7.38 -7.10
C GLY A 103 -6.85 -8.13 -7.36
N TYR A 104 -6.03 -8.33 -6.33
CA TYR A 104 -4.75 -9.02 -6.48
C TYR A 104 -4.46 -9.97 -5.33
N ARG A 105 -3.72 -11.02 -5.67
CA ARG A 105 -2.88 -11.72 -4.71
C ARG A 105 -1.42 -11.36 -4.94
N VAL A 106 -0.80 -10.77 -3.92
CA VAL A 106 0.58 -10.31 -3.94
C VAL A 106 1.37 -11.11 -2.92
N VAL A 107 2.43 -11.79 -3.34
CA VAL A 107 3.33 -12.52 -2.45
C VAL A 107 4.71 -11.90 -2.56
N ILE A 108 5.18 -11.35 -1.45
CA ILE A 108 6.47 -10.71 -1.32
C ILE A 108 7.32 -11.62 -0.43
N ARG A 109 8.48 -12.04 -0.92
CA ARG A 109 9.43 -12.83 -0.13
C ARG A 109 10.80 -12.20 -0.22
N GLY A 110 11.42 -11.90 0.91
CA GLY A 110 12.77 -11.33 0.94
C GLY A 110 13.04 -10.45 2.15
N ALA A 111 13.85 -9.42 1.96
CA ALA A 111 14.25 -8.49 3.02
C ALA A 111 14.15 -7.03 2.56
N GLY A 112 13.94 -6.14 3.53
CA GLY A 112 13.64 -4.73 3.28
C GLY A 112 12.33 -4.59 2.53
N ILE A 113 11.29 -5.26 3.05
CA ILE A 113 9.92 -5.21 2.59
C ILE A 113 9.25 -4.00 3.25
N ASP A 114 8.90 -3.01 2.45
CA ASP A 114 8.13 -1.85 2.89
C ASP A 114 6.85 -1.82 2.06
N VAL A 115 5.69 -1.90 2.69
CA VAL A 115 4.40 -2.09 2.01
C VAL A 115 3.33 -1.25 2.66
N GLU A 116 2.62 -0.51 1.83
CA GLU A 116 1.40 0.21 2.20
C GLU A 116 0.25 -0.35 1.37
N ALA A 117 -0.84 -0.75 2.02
CA ALA A 117 -2.04 -1.19 1.33
C ALA A 117 -3.28 -0.55 1.93
N VAL A 118 -4.21 -0.20 1.04
CA VAL A 118 -5.51 0.37 1.41
C VAL A 118 -6.58 -0.38 0.64
N GLY A 119 -7.56 -0.93 1.36
CA GLY A 119 -8.64 -1.68 0.72
C GLY A 119 -9.32 -2.65 1.66
N ARG A 120 -9.73 -3.79 1.11
CA ARG A 120 -10.35 -4.87 1.89
C ARG A 120 -9.74 -6.19 1.48
N GLY A 121 -9.36 -7.01 2.46
CA GLY A 121 -8.73 -8.28 2.17
C GLY A 121 -8.17 -8.97 3.40
N VAL A 122 -7.27 -9.89 3.13
CA VAL A 122 -6.50 -10.61 4.13
C VAL A 122 -5.01 -10.44 3.87
N VAL A 123 -4.26 -10.35 4.94
CA VAL A 123 -2.79 -10.42 4.90
C VAL A 123 -2.35 -11.63 5.71
N MET A 124 -1.34 -12.34 5.20
CA MET A 124 -0.55 -13.27 5.99
C MET A 124 0.85 -12.68 6.14
N LEU A 125 1.31 -12.65 7.38
CA LEU A 125 2.62 -12.14 7.77
C LEU A 125 3.40 -13.29 8.39
N ASP A 126 4.65 -13.44 7.97
CA ASP A 126 5.56 -14.48 8.42
C ASP A 126 6.98 -13.92 8.40
N GLY A 127 7.44 -13.49 9.58
CA GLY A 127 8.77 -12.96 9.82
C GLY A 127 9.78 -14.11 9.88
N GLU A 128 10.82 -14.04 9.05
CA GLU A 128 11.86 -15.07 8.97
C GLU A 128 13.20 -14.50 9.50
N PRO A 129 13.39 -14.33 10.83
CA PRO A 129 14.66 -13.89 11.39
C PRO A 129 15.75 -14.94 11.14
N LYS A 130 16.98 -14.51 10.86
CA LYS A 130 18.07 -15.46 10.59
C LYS A 130 18.74 -15.96 11.86
N VAL A 131 18.66 -15.16 12.92
CA VAL A 131 19.16 -15.49 14.25
C VAL A 131 18.09 -15.17 15.28
N GLU A 132 18.08 -15.92 16.37
CA GLU A 132 17.14 -15.70 17.46
C GLU A 132 17.28 -14.27 18.02
N GLY A 133 16.16 -13.59 18.22
CA GLY A 133 16.13 -12.20 18.69
C GLY A 133 16.38 -11.13 17.61
N GLU A 134 16.60 -11.50 16.34
CA GLU A 134 16.69 -10.53 15.24
C GLU A 134 15.32 -9.90 14.94
N ASP A 135 15.29 -8.57 14.81
CA ASP A 135 14.12 -7.83 14.33
C ASP A 135 13.79 -8.19 12.88
N SER A 136 12.56 -8.66 12.66
CA SER A 136 12.00 -9.02 11.35
C SER A 136 11.24 -7.88 10.68
N GLY A 137 11.11 -6.72 11.33
CA GLY A 137 10.34 -5.56 10.90
C GLY A 137 9.06 -5.38 11.73
N VAL A 138 8.28 -4.37 11.37
CA VAL A 138 7.05 -4.00 12.08
C VAL A 138 5.87 -3.86 11.13
N TYR A 139 4.65 -3.96 11.64
CA TYR A 139 3.42 -3.78 10.88
C TYR A 139 2.31 -3.09 11.69
N SER A 140 1.34 -2.52 10.97
CA SER A 140 0.10 -1.96 11.52
C SER A 140 -1.08 -2.30 10.62
N LEU A 141 -2.26 -2.50 11.21
CA LEU A 141 -3.54 -2.71 10.54
C LEU A 141 -4.60 -1.65 10.92
N ASP A 142 -4.20 -0.71 11.79
CA ASP A 142 -5.07 0.28 12.44
C ASP A 142 -4.80 1.72 11.96
N GLY A 143 -3.96 1.88 10.93
CA GLY A 143 -3.74 3.16 10.26
C GLY A 143 -2.45 3.86 10.64
N ALA A 144 -1.65 3.31 11.56
CA ALA A 144 -0.30 3.82 11.80
C ALA A 144 0.58 3.59 10.56
N ASP A 145 1.34 4.61 10.19
CA ASP A 145 2.38 4.51 9.17
C ASP A 145 3.68 4.09 9.86
N CYS A 146 4.09 2.83 9.68
CA CYS A 146 5.26 2.29 10.35
C CYS A 146 6.59 2.88 9.85
N GLY A 147 6.59 3.56 8.70
CA GLY A 147 7.73 4.32 8.20
C GLY A 147 7.94 5.65 8.93
N VAL A 148 6.87 6.20 9.53
CA VAL A 148 6.89 7.48 10.26
C VAL A 148 6.83 7.28 11.77
N GLU A 149 5.97 6.38 12.24
CA GLU A 149 5.67 6.15 13.66
C GLU A 149 5.86 4.68 14.06
N PRO A 150 7.07 4.10 13.89
CA PRO A 150 7.31 2.68 14.11
C PRO A 150 7.01 2.21 15.54
N GLN A 151 7.06 3.11 16.53
CA GLN A 151 6.70 2.84 17.92
C GLN A 151 5.22 2.53 18.15
N LEU A 152 4.34 2.87 17.19
CA LEU A 152 2.92 2.54 17.24
C LEU A 152 2.62 1.19 16.56
N CYS A 153 3.61 0.57 15.93
CA CYS A 153 3.46 -0.66 15.18
C CYS A 153 3.84 -1.89 16.01
N ALA A 154 3.23 -3.03 15.65
CA ALA A 154 3.55 -4.33 16.23
C ALA A 154 4.75 -4.97 15.51
N PRO A 155 5.58 -5.77 16.20
CA PRO A 155 6.63 -6.55 15.54
C PRO A 155 6.02 -7.58 14.58
N LEU A 156 6.67 -7.84 13.45
CA LEU A 156 6.24 -8.91 12.54
C LEU A 156 6.25 -10.27 13.27
N PRO A 157 5.18 -11.07 13.13
CA PRO A 157 5.08 -12.36 13.81
C PRO A 157 6.11 -13.33 13.25
N THR A 158 6.75 -14.13 14.09
CA THR A 158 7.77 -15.13 13.67
C THR A 158 7.19 -16.47 13.28
N GLU A 159 5.87 -16.62 13.41
CA GLU A 159 5.10 -17.73 12.86
C GLU A 159 4.06 -17.16 11.90
N PRO A 160 3.62 -17.93 10.88
CA PRO A 160 2.63 -17.46 9.92
C PRO A 160 1.30 -17.08 10.59
N GLU A 161 1.00 -15.79 10.64
CA GLU A 161 -0.27 -15.26 11.16
C GLU A 161 -1.09 -14.59 10.07
N ARG A 162 -2.41 -14.74 10.16
CA ARG A 162 -3.35 -14.22 9.16
C ARG A 162 -4.28 -13.21 9.78
N PHE A 163 -4.33 -12.03 9.18
CA PHE A 163 -5.17 -10.92 9.60
C PHE A 163 -6.15 -10.51 8.50
N VAL A 164 -7.27 -9.95 8.92
CA VAL A 164 -8.26 -9.32 8.06
C VAL A 164 -8.08 -7.81 8.18
N PHE A 165 -8.09 -7.10 7.05
CA PHE A 165 -8.13 -5.63 7.07
C PHE A 165 -9.23 -5.11 6.18
N GLY A 166 -9.95 -4.11 6.70
CA GLY A 166 -11.17 -3.58 6.12
C GLY A 166 -12.39 -4.47 6.42
N PRO A 167 -13.61 -3.92 6.33
CA PRO A 167 -14.83 -4.64 6.64
C PRO A 167 -15.03 -5.82 5.69
N THR A 168 -15.25 -7.00 6.25
CA THR A 168 -15.71 -8.16 5.49
C THR A 168 -17.19 -7.96 5.16
N ALA A 169 -17.65 -8.53 4.05
CA ALA A 169 -19.02 -8.31 3.57
C ALA A 169 -20.15 -8.73 4.55
N GLY A 170 -19.82 -9.35 5.70
CA GLY A 170 -20.77 -9.83 6.70
C GLY A 170 -21.17 -8.85 7.81
N GLU A 171 -20.49 -7.72 7.99
CA GLU A 171 -20.77 -6.76 9.08
C GLU A 171 -21.80 -5.67 8.73
N ARG A 172 -22.61 -5.89 7.70
CA ARG A 172 -23.57 -4.89 7.20
C ARG A 172 -25.00 -4.99 7.76
N SER A 173 -25.32 -5.94 8.63
CA SER A 173 -26.73 -6.27 8.93
C SER A 173 -27.25 -5.97 10.35
N SER A 174 -26.52 -5.32 11.26
CA SER A 174 -27.01 -5.11 12.64
C SER A 174 -27.17 -3.65 13.08
N ARG A 175 -26.84 -2.65 12.26
CA ARG A 175 -26.92 -1.23 12.68
C ARG A 175 -28.06 -0.41 12.08
N VAL A 176 -29.01 -1.03 11.40
CA VAL A 176 -30.19 -0.34 10.86
C VAL A 176 -31.47 -1.05 11.29
N VAL A 177 -31.71 -1.21 12.60
CA VAL A 177 -33.08 -1.17 13.18
C VAL A 177 -32.93 -0.79 14.66
N ALA A 178 -33.08 0.51 14.94
CA ALA A 178 -33.60 1.00 16.21
C ALA A 178 -34.23 2.35 15.89
N SER A 179 -35.51 2.29 15.55
CA SER A 179 -36.43 3.43 15.51
C SER A 179 -37.10 3.55 16.87
#